data_AF-A0AAW7YTJ3-F1
#
_entry.id   AF-A0AAW7YTJ3-F1
#
_cell.length_a   1.000
_cell.length_b   1.000
_cell.length_c   1.000
_cell.angle_alpha   90.00
_cell.angle_beta   90.00
_cell.angle_gamma   90.00
#
_symmetry.space_group_name_H-M   'P 1'
#
loop_
_entity.id
_entity.type
_entity.pdbx_description
1 polymer ?
#
loop_
_entity_poly.entity_id
_entity_poly.type
_entity_poly.pdbx_seq_one_letter_code
_entity_poly.pdbx_strand_id
1 'polypeptide(L)' 'AKDGVRKLTQIREFNAGTKINEIGVEYFRKGFAVSGEDGSITLFHTTGGGRLVREMTDSKAFGLAFSPRASGLLTESEK' A
#
# COMPACT_ATOMS: atom_id res chain seq x y z
N ALA A 1 20.40 -10.67 -19.62
CA ALA A 1 20.27 -9.33 -20.20
C ALA A 1 21.02 -9.31 -21.52
N LYS A 2 20.47 -8.72 -22.59
CA LYS A 2 20.99 -8.86 -23.96
C LYS A 2 22.42 -8.30 -24.14
N ASP A 3 22.87 -7.42 -23.24
CA ASP A 3 24.19 -6.76 -23.31
C ASP A 3 24.97 -6.79 -21.97
N GLY A 4 24.63 -7.72 -21.05
CA GLY A 4 25.23 -7.78 -19.71
C GLY A 4 24.81 -6.66 -18.75
N VAL A 5 24.17 -5.59 -19.23
CA VAL A 5 23.67 -4.48 -18.41
C VAL A 5 22.34 -4.83 -17.76
N ARG A 6 22.25 -4.72 -16.42
CA ARG A 6 20.98 -4.81 -15.70
C ARG A 6 20.18 -3.53 -15.92
N LYS A 7 18.94 -3.68 -16.39
CA LYS A 7 17.98 -2.57 -16.48
C LYS A 7 16.84 -2.86 -15.51
N LEU A 8 16.48 -1.85 -14.71
CA LEU A 8 15.22 -1.88 -13.99
C LEU A 8 14.10 -1.82 -15.03
N THR A 9 13.12 -2.70 -14.89
CA THR A 9 11.95 -2.75 -15.75
C THR A 9 10.75 -2.46 -14.87
N GLN A 10 9.96 -1.45 -15.24
CA GLN A 10 8.69 -1.20 -14.57
C GLN A 10 7.75 -2.36 -14.89
N ILE A 11 7.29 -3.06 -13.85
CA ILE A 11 6.37 -4.18 -14.00
C ILE A 11 4.92 -3.72 -13.85
N ARG A 12 4.65 -2.77 -12.93
CA ARG A 12 3.32 -2.26 -12.59
C ARG A 12 3.37 -0.85 -12.01
N GLU A 13 2.20 -0.22 -11.99
CA GLU A 13 1.92 1.05 -11.32
C GLU A 13 0.62 0.92 -10.52
N PHE A 14 0.56 1.58 -9.36
CA PHE A 14 -0.64 1.63 -8.51
C PHE A 14 -0.94 3.09 -8.20
N ASN A 15 -2.16 3.52 -8.50
CA ASN A 15 -2.58 4.90 -8.28
C ASN A 15 -3.62 4.96 -7.15
N ALA A 16 -3.27 5.65 -6.07
CA ALA A 16 -4.14 5.88 -4.92
C ALA A 16 -4.87 7.24 -4.97
N GLY A 17 -4.73 8.02 -6.04
CA GLY A 17 -5.47 9.26 -6.27
C GLY A 17 -5.12 10.42 -5.33
N THR A 18 -4.08 10.26 -4.51
CA THR A 18 -3.64 11.22 -3.49
C THR A 18 -2.14 11.02 -3.24
N LYS A 19 -1.51 11.98 -2.56
CA LYS A 19 -0.12 11.82 -2.10
C LYS A 19 -0.06 10.77 -0.99
N ILE A 20 1.01 9.96 -1.01
CA ILE A 20 1.17 8.82 -0.10
C ILE A 20 2.10 9.20 1.04
N ASN A 21 1.64 8.94 2.26
CA ASN A 21 2.39 9.18 3.49
C ASN A 21 3.10 7.92 3.99
N GLU A 22 2.46 6.75 3.87
CA GLU A 22 2.98 5.49 4.42
C GLU A 22 2.58 4.28 3.56
N ILE A 23 3.39 3.21 3.58
CA ILE A 23 3.12 1.94 2.88
C ILE A 23 3.33 0.76 3.85
N GLY A 24 2.26 0.00 4.11
CA GLY A 24 2.30 -1.23 4.89
C GLY A 24 2.21 -2.46 4.00
N VAL A 25 3.09 -3.45 4.17
CA VAL A 25 3.05 -4.72 3.40
C VAL A 25 2.20 -5.77 4.09
N GLU A 26 1.29 -6.40 3.34
CA GLU A 26 0.55 -7.59 3.80
C GLU A 26 1.40 -8.84 3.55
N TYR A 27 2.20 -9.22 4.54
CA TYR A 27 3.11 -10.37 4.45
C TYR A 27 2.36 -11.64 4.03
N PHE A 28 2.98 -12.39 3.11
CA PHE A 28 2.49 -13.69 2.59
C PHE A 28 1.17 -13.65 1.80
N ARG A 29 0.57 -12.48 1.55
CA ARG A 29 -0.72 -12.36 0.83
C ARG A 29 -0.70 -11.50 -0.42
N LYS A 30 0.47 -11.03 -0.83
CA LYS A 30 0.67 -10.24 -2.06
C LYS A 30 -0.13 -8.93 -2.05
N GLY A 31 -0.54 -8.45 -0.88
CA GLY A 31 -1.20 -7.16 -0.70
C GLY A 31 -0.27 -6.12 -0.10
N PHE A 32 -0.66 -4.85 -0.23
CA PHE A 32 -0.08 -3.74 0.52
C PHE A 32 -1.12 -2.65 0.69
N ALA A 33 -1.12 -1.99 1.85
CA ALA A 33 -1.91 -0.82 2.14
C ALA A 33 -1.06 0.44 1.98
N VAL A 34 -1.71 1.54 1.61
CA VAL A 34 -1.11 2.87 1.60
C VAL A 34 -1.99 3.83 2.39
N SER A 35 -1.35 4.78 3.08
CA SER A 35 -2.01 5.92 3.71
C SER A 35 -1.88 7.16 2.83
N GLY A 36 -2.99 7.83 2.57
CA GLY A 36 -3.07 9.05 1.78
C GLY A 36 -3.11 10.31 2.64
N GLU A 37 -2.57 11.42 2.10
CA GLU A 37 -2.68 12.75 2.74
C GLU A 37 -4.12 13.24 2.89
N ASP A 38 -5.07 12.67 2.13
CA ASP A 38 -6.50 12.94 2.23
C ASP A 38 -7.19 12.18 3.37
N GLY A 39 -6.46 11.39 4.16
CA GLY A 39 -7.02 10.50 5.18
C GLY A 39 -7.57 9.19 4.62
N SER A 40 -7.24 8.82 3.38
CA SER A 40 -7.63 7.52 2.83
C SER A 40 -6.63 6.42 3.18
N ILE A 41 -7.13 5.23 3.51
CA ILE A 41 -6.36 3.99 3.52
C ILE A 41 -6.78 3.15 2.31
N THR A 42 -5.85 2.84 1.41
CA THR A 42 -6.14 2.05 0.20
C THR A 42 -5.35 0.74 0.21
N LEU A 43 -6.03 -0.39 0.02
CA LEU A 43 -5.43 -1.72 -0.10
C LEU A 43 -5.36 -2.14 -1.57
N PHE A 44 -4.19 -2.62 -2.01
CA PHE A 44 -3.95 -3.12 -3.36
C PHE A 44 -3.52 -4.58 -3.35
N HIS A 45 -3.82 -5.29 -4.44
CA HIS A 45 -3.24 -6.61 -4.71
C HIS A 45 -2.13 -6.52 -5.76
N THR A 46 -0.89 -6.80 -5.37
CA THR A 46 0.32 -6.62 -6.19
C THR A 46 0.32 -7.42 -7.49
N THR A 47 -0.33 -8.60 -7.51
CA THR A 47 -0.33 -9.50 -8.67
C THR A 47 -1.51 -9.23 -9.60
N GLY A 48 -2.69 -9.00 -9.02
CA GLY A 48 -3.90 -8.70 -9.78
C GLY A 48 -3.95 -7.25 -10.30
N GLY A 49 -3.08 -6.36 -9.78
CA GLY A 49 -3.02 -4.96 -10.19
C GLY A 49 -4.19 -4.10 -9.70
N GLY A 50 -5.09 -4.68 -8.91
CA GLY A 50 -6.35 -4.04 -8.53
C GLY A 50 -6.30 -3.36 -7.17
N ARG A 51 -7.09 -2.29 -7.03
CA ARG A 51 -7.52 -1.72 -5.75
C ARG A 51 -8.57 -2.63 -5.15
N LEU A 52 -8.28 -3.19 -3.97
CA LEU A 52 -9.19 -4.08 -3.25
C LEU A 52 -10.17 -3.27 -2.39
N VAL A 53 -9.67 -2.29 -1.65
CA VAL A 53 -10.43 -1.48 -0.68
C VAL A 53 -9.89 -0.05 -0.67
N ARG A 54 -10.76 0.92 -0.42
CA ARG A 54 -10.40 2.29 -0.02
C ARG A 54 -11.37 2.73 1.05
N GLU A 55 -10.86 3.07 2.22
CA GLU A 55 -11.65 3.58 3.34
C GLU A 55 -11.13 4.96 3.76
N MET A 56 -12.01 5.79 4.32
CA MET A 56 -11.65 7.07 4.92
C MET A 56 -11.45 6.89 6.42
N THR A 57 -10.43 7.55 6.96
CA THR A 57 -10.16 7.66 8.39
C THR A 57 -10.34 9.11 8.85
N ASP A 58 -10.48 9.31 10.17
CA ASP A 58 -10.68 10.64 10.76
C ASP A 58 -9.47 11.57 10.59
N SER A 59 -8.28 10.98 10.44
CA SER A 59 -7.04 11.72 10.22
C SER A 59 -6.06 10.92 9.36
N LYS A 60 -4.99 11.59 8.90
CA LYS A 60 -3.89 10.96 8.15
C LYS A 60 -3.18 9.94 9.05
N ALA A 61 -2.94 8.74 8.54
CA ALA A 61 -2.14 7.74 9.24
C ALA A 61 -0.66 7.87 8.85
N PHE A 62 0.23 7.76 9.84
CA PHE A 62 1.69 7.73 9.68
C PHE A 62 2.31 6.39 10.06
N GLY A 63 1.50 5.43 10.49
CA GLY A 63 1.93 4.05 10.71
C GLY A 63 0.88 3.07 10.22
N LEU A 64 1.32 1.99 9.54
CA LEU A 64 0.47 0.90 9.05
C LEU A 64 1.08 -0.45 9.41
N ALA A 65 0.33 -1.29 10.11
CA ALA A 65 0.77 -2.64 10.46
C ALA A 65 -0.35 -3.67 10.27
N PHE A 66 -0.15 -4.62 9.36
CA PHE A 66 -1.04 -5.78 9.26
C PHE A 66 -0.83 -6.70 10.46
N SER A 67 -1.92 -7.27 10.96
CA SER A 67 -1.84 -8.35 11.94
C SER A 67 -1.10 -9.56 11.34
N PRO A 68 -0.46 -10.44 12.13
CA PRO A 68 0.29 -11.58 11.59
C PRO A 68 -0.54 -12.54 10.72
N ARG A 69 -1.86 -12.60 10.94
CA ARG A 69 -2.80 -13.40 10.13
C ARG A 69 -3.52 -12.58 9.05
N ALA A 70 -3.15 -11.31 8.90
CA ALA A 70 -3.74 -10.33 8.00
C ALA A 70 -5.27 -10.26 8.10
N SER A 71 -5.78 -10.41 9.32
CA SER A 71 -7.20 -10.27 9.63
C SER A 71 -7.56 -8.85 10.12
N GLY A 72 -6.58 -7.95 10.17
CA GLY A 72 -6.75 -6.57 10.58
C GLY A 72 -5.55 -5.73 10.19
N LEU A 73 -5.77 -4.42 10.16
CA LEU A 73 -4.76 -3.38 9.91
C LEU A 73 -4.83 -2.40 11.08
N LEU A 74 -3.70 -2.21 11.76
CA LEU A 74 -3.54 -1.17 12.76
C LEU A 74 -3.01 0.08 12.07
N THR A 75 -3.63 1.22 12.37
CA THR A 75 -3.25 2.54 11.86
C THR A 75 -2.83 3.43 13.03
N GLU A 76 -1.66 4.06 12.93
CA GLU A 76 -1.22 5.10 13.85
C GLU A 76 -1.41 6.46 13.20
N SER A 77 -2.06 7.40 13.90
CA SER A 77 -2.43 8.71 13.37
C SER A 77 -2.13 9.81 14.38
N GLU A 78 -1.97 11.05 13.91
CA GLU A 78 -1.72 12.18 14.81
C GLU A 78 -2.97 12.44 15.64
N LYS A 79 -2.75 12.92 16.87
CA LYS A 79 -3.81 13.14 17.85
C LYS A 79 -4.68 14.34 17.50
#